data_AF-A0A0M9FTS2-F1
#
_entry.id   AF-A0A0M9FTS2-F1
#
_cell.length_a   1.000
_cell.length_b   1.000
_cell.length_c   1.000
_cell.angle_alpha   90.00
_cell.angle_beta   90.00
_cell.angle_gamma   90.00
#
_symmetry.space_group_name_H-M   'P 1'
#
loop_
_entity.id
_entity.type
_entity.pdbx_description
1 polymer ?
#
loop_
_entity_poly.entity_id
_entity_poly.type
_entity_poly.pdbx_seq_one_letter_code
_entity_poly.pdbx_strand_id
1 'polypeptide(L)'
;MGRSFAATPQPWKALAIGALLLCCVLGPHLAIAADSGAETSSSGNPPVPPGDTTTLTFLQALVTAMEGLPQPTPFDDYCKWEGIVTCNDDGTVSVKLTDSASKLTKLSSLPELAVKLDGTKVAMKSFEANAMGHLFGGALPASWGKLTQLQTLSLSGNTKLTSSLPSAWSGMTALTQLVLSNNGMSGSLPPEWSGMTALAQLVLTGNKFCGCVLATWSAALKPTVDPAVSAKTCATANACDKVSSSSASPFYCDVVHCTQCAAGNDTKCIRCDSGYTLTDGFQCISEGDAAYWQSLVNPSGLLMLALLCASVLWNLI
;
A
#
# COMPACT_ATOMS: atom_id res chain seq x y z
N MET A 1 64.25 -38.02 30.56
CA MET A 1 64.33 -38.43 29.14
C MET A 1 63.68 -37.31 28.33
N GLY A 2 64.28 -36.57 27.41
CA GLY A 2 65.65 -36.44 26.95
C GLY A 2 65.77 -35.12 26.17
N ARG A 3 66.86 -34.39 26.45
CA ARG A 3 67.69 -33.53 25.58
C ARG A 3 67.07 -32.37 24.77
N SER A 4 67.51 -31.17 25.16
CA SER A 4 67.63 -29.94 24.36
C SER A 4 68.33 -30.13 23.02
N PHE A 5 68.07 -29.24 22.05
CA PHE A 5 69.10 -28.48 21.34
C PHE A 5 68.52 -27.17 20.80
N ALA A 6 69.29 -26.10 21.01
CA ALA A 6 69.06 -24.73 20.54
C ALA A 6 69.73 -24.50 19.17
N ALA A 7 69.23 -23.52 18.41
CA ALA A 7 70.04 -22.69 17.51
C ALA A 7 69.28 -21.41 17.10
N THR A 8 69.65 -20.28 17.68
CA THR A 8 69.71 -18.95 17.03
C THR A 8 71.11 -18.82 16.40
N PRO A 9 71.41 -17.95 15.38
CA PRO A 9 71.41 -16.47 15.54
C PRO A 9 71.19 -15.61 14.23
N GLN A 10 70.47 -14.47 14.30
CA GLN A 10 70.98 -13.05 14.17
C GLN A 10 71.45 -12.60 12.76
N PRO A 11 71.84 -11.33 12.49
CA PRO A 11 71.47 -10.00 13.07
C PRO A 11 71.28 -8.89 12.00
N TRP A 12 70.51 -7.83 12.32
CA TRP A 12 70.99 -6.43 12.34
C TRP A 12 69.84 -5.55 12.90
N LYS A 13 69.91 -5.13 14.17
CA LYS A 13 70.50 -3.86 14.69
C LYS A 13 69.87 -2.61 14.04
N ALA A 14 69.43 -1.56 14.74
CA ALA A 14 69.40 -1.23 16.17
C ALA A 14 68.72 0.16 16.34
N LEU A 15 68.30 0.46 17.59
CA LEU A 15 68.19 1.80 18.25
C LEU A 15 67.05 2.73 17.75
N ALA A 16 65.99 3.09 18.48
CA ALA A 16 65.76 3.43 19.89
C ALA A 16 66.15 4.87 20.29
N ILE A 17 65.11 5.59 20.78
CA ILE A 17 65.10 6.63 21.83
C ILE A 17 65.15 8.10 21.35
N GLY A 18 64.21 8.87 21.88
CA GLY A 18 63.86 10.23 21.49
C GLY A 18 64.60 11.34 22.24
N ALA A 19 64.18 12.57 22.01
CA ALA A 19 64.29 13.68 22.95
C ALA A 19 63.46 14.89 22.48
N LEU A 20 62.88 15.56 23.47
CA LEU A 20 62.10 16.78 23.44
C LEU A 20 62.95 18.05 23.15
N LEU A 21 62.25 19.07 22.63
CA LEU A 21 62.33 20.52 22.92
C LEU A 21 63.46 21.40 22.32
N LEU A 22 62.95 22.46 21.65
CA LEU A 22 63.42 23.85 21.56
C LEU A 22 64.75 24.18 20.85
N CYS A 23 64.65 24.87 19.70
CA CYS A 23 64.91 26.32 19.65
C CYS A 23 64.61 26.92 18.26
N CYS A 24 63.99 28.09 18.31
CA CYS A 24 63.84 29.08 17.25
C CYS A 24 65.15 29.37 16.52
N VAL A 25 65.14 29.61 15.20
CA VAL A 25 65.36 30.95 14.57
C VAL A 25 64.90 30.87 13.08
N LEU A 26 64.24 31.94 12.60
CA LEU A 26 63.97 32.33 11.20
C LEU A 26 62.73 31.73 10.50
N GLY A 27 61.60 32.46 10.62
CA GLY A 27 60.65 32.63 9.50
C GLY A 27 61.23 33.60 8.44
N PRO A 28 60.51 33.94 7.34
CA PRO A 28 59.10 34.34 7.41
C PRO A 28 58.19 33.94 6.23
N HIS A 29 56.91 34.28 6.42
CA HIS A 29 55.84 34.47 5.42
C HIS A 29 55.17 33.24 4.79
N LEU A 30 54.06 32.81 5.38
CA LEU A 30 52.72 33.06 4.82
C LEU A 30 51.67 32.76 5.89
N ALA A 31 50.99 33.82 6.33
CA ALA A 31 49.77 33.70 7.11
C ALA A 31 48.68 33.12 6.21
N ILE A 32 48.14 31.97 6.56
CA ILE A 32 46.79 31.58 6.17
C ILE A 32 46.01 31.53 7.47
N ALA A 33 45.11 32.49 7.58
CA ALA A 33 44.15 32.58 8.66
C ALA A 33 43.41 31.24 8.79
N ALA A 34 43.28 30.76 10.02
CA ALA A 34 42.19 29.87 10.36
C ALA A 34 40.91 30.67 10.17
N ASP A 35 40.31 30.56 8.99
CA ASP A 35 38.91 30.88 8.85
C ASP A 35 38.15 29.66 9.37
N SER A 36 37.49 29.87 10.51
CA SER A 36 36.32 29.12 10.90
C SER A 36 35.30 29.23 9.77
N GLY A 37 35.43 28.35 8.77
CA GLY A 37 34.36 28.03 7.85
C GLY A 37 33.26 27.40 8.67
N ALA A 38 32.42 28.25 9.27
CA ALA A 38 31.04 27.91 9.54
C ALA A 38 30.54 27.29 8.23
N GLU A 39 30.21 26.00 8.27
CA GLU A 39 29.36 25.43 7.24
C GLU A 39 28.10 26.29 7.24
N THR A 40 28.04 27.21 6.30
CA THR A 40 26.79 27.81 5.87
C THR A 40 25.98 26.62 5.38
N SER A 41 25.11 26.11 6.24
CA SER A 41 23.98 25.29 5.85
C SER A 41 23.27 26.04 4.74
N SER A 42 23.57 25.71 3.48
CA SER A 42 22.82 26.24 2.35
C SER A 42 21.43 25.67 2.51
N SER A 43 20.48 26.51 2.97
CA SER A 43 19.09 26.14 3.20
C SER A 43 18.32 25.94 1.89
N GLY A 44 19.00 25.49 0.83
CA GLY A 44 18.44 25.30 -0.49
C GLY A 44 18.31 23.81 -0.79
N ASN A 45 17.26 23.46 -1.53
CA ASN A 45 17.11 22.11 -2.07
C ASN A 45 18.34 21.72 -2.91
N PRO A 46 18.79 20.46 -2.86
CA PRO A 46 19.78 19.95 -3.80
C PRO A 46 19.23 19.97 -5.24
N PRO A 47 20.11 19.91 -6.25
CA PRO A 47 19.68 19.85 -7.65
C PRO A 47 18.84 18.60 -7.91
N VAL A 48 17.91 18.70 -8.87
CA VAL A 48 17.10 17.58 -9.35
C VAL A 48 18.00 16.40 -9.74
N PRO A 49 17.69 15.16 -9.28
CA PRO A 49 18.42 13.98 -9.69
C PRO A 49 18.50 13.86 -11.23
N PRO A 50 19.69 13.62 -11.81
CA PRO A 50 19.84 13.53 -13.26
C PRO A 50 18.93 12.47 -13.88
N GLY A 51 18.09 12.88 -14.84
CA GLY A 51 17.22 11.96 -15.59
C GLY A 51 15.85 11.66 -14.95
N ASP A 52 15.46 12.35 -13.87
CA ASP A 52 14.14 12.16 -13.23
C ASP A 52 12.99 12.84 -13.98
N THR A 53 12.73 12.33 -15.19
CA THR A 53 11.63 12.78 -16.06
C THR A 53 10.26 12.33 -15.54
N THR A 54 10.20 11.22 -14.78
CA THR A 54 8.94 10.64 -14.33
C THR A 54 8.36 11.43 -13.17
N THR A 55 9.17 11.75 -12.16
CA THR A 55 8.74 12.60 -11.03
C THR A 55 8.40 13.99 -11.53
N LEU A 56 9.23 14.59 -12.40
CA LEU A 56 8.94 15.90 -12.99
C LEU A 56 7.57 15.91 -13.68
N THR A 57 7.30 14.95 -14.58
CA THR A 57 6.03 14.91 -15.32
C THR A 57 4.83 14.75 -14.37
N PHE A 58 4.97 13.92 -13.33
CA PHE A 58 3.93 13.75 -12.32
C PHE A 58 3.66 15.05 -11.54
N LEU A 59 4.72 15.73 -11.08
CA LEU A 59 4.59 16.98 -10.32
C LEU A 59 4.04 18.13 -11.16
N GLN A 60 4.39 18.19 -12.45
CA GLN A 60 3.82 19.15 -13.39
C GLN A 60 2.32 18.93 -13.56
N ALA A 61 1.87 17.67 -13.72
CA ALA A 61 0.45 17.35 -13.80
C ALA A 61 -0.28 17.70 -12.48
N LEU A 62 0.35 17.43 -11.35
CA LEU A 62 -0.16 17.77 -10.01
C LEU A 62 -0.38 19.27 -9.84
N VAL A 63 0.60 20.11 -10.12
CA VAL A 63 0.47 21.57 -10.00
C VAL A 63 -0.49 22.14 -11.04
N THR A 64 -0.52 21.58 -12.25
CA THR A 64 -1.47 21.98 -13.30
C THR A 64 -2.92 21.68 -12.92
N ALA A 65 -3.17 20.58 -12.19
CA ALA A 65 -4.50 20.22 -11.70
C ALA A 65 -5.02 21.15 -10.58
N MET A 66 -4.13 21.95 -9.97
CA MET A 66 -4.47 22.93 -8.95
C MET A 66 -4.76 24.29 -9.60
N GLU A 67 -5.98 24.46 -10.11
CA GLU A 67 -6.40 25.67 -10.82
C GLU A 67 -6.31 26.93 -9.94
N GLY A 68 -5.41 27.85 -10.33
CA GLY A 68 -5.15 29.10 -9.62
C GLY A 68 -3.77 29.15 -8.96
N LEU A 69 -3.07 28.01 -8.81
CA LEU A 69 -1.69 28.07 -8.39
C LEU A 69 -0.83 28.73 -9.48
N PRO A 70 -0.01 29.73 -9.13
CA PRO A 70 0.95 30.28 -10.07
C PRO A 70 1.90 29.15 -10.47
N GLN A 71 2.14 29.03 -11.78
CA GLN A 71 3.08 28.05 -12.30
C GLN A 71 4.47 28.35 -11.75
N PRO A 72 5.13 27.39 -11.08
CA PRO A 72 6.47 27.58 -10.56
C PRO A 72 7.46 27.85 -11.68
N THR A 73 8.44 28.72 -11.42
CA THR A 73 9.48 29.07 -12.38
C THR A 73 10.87 28.80 -11.78
N PRO A 74 11.73 28.03 -12.47
CA PRO A 74 11.49 27.35 -13.74
C PRO A 74 10.63 26.08 -13.58
N PHE A 75 9.84 25.74 -14.61
CA PHE A 75 8.84 24.67 -14.54
C PHE A 75 9.41 23.26 -14.79
N ASP A 76 10.65 23.17 -15.25
CA ASP A 76 11.38 21.92 -15.49
C ASP A 76 12.29 21.50 -14.33
N ASP A 77 12.41 22.34 -13.29
CA ASP A 77 13.22 22.09 -12.09
C ASP A 77 12.33 22.16 -10.85
N TYR A 78 11.73 21.04 -10.49
CA TYR A 78 10.82 20.97 -9.35
C TYR A 78 11.49 21.23 -8.00
N CYS A 79 12.83 21.10 -7.90
CA CYS A 79 13.54 21.45 -6.66
C CYS A 79 13.64 22.96 -6.45
N LYS A 80 13.32 23.77 -7.47
CA LYS A 80 13.17 25.23 -7.35
C LYS A 80 11.74 25.69 -7.04
N TRP A 81 10.80 24.76 -6.86
CA TRP A 81 9.40 25.11 -6.57
C TRP A 81 9.22 25.42 -5.09
N GLU A 82 9.73 26.58 -4.68
CA GLU A 82 9.75 27.04 -3.29
C GLU A 82 8.35 26.99 -2.65
N GLY A 83 8.28 26.45 -1.44
CA GLY A 83 7.06 26.33 -0.66
C GLY A 83 6.08 25.25 -1.13
N ILE A 84 6.36 24.57 -2.25
CA ILE A 84 5.56 23.44 -2.75
C ILE A 84 6.35 22.14 -2.64
N VAL A 85 7.61 22.16 -3.06
CA VAL A 85 8.47 20.97 -3.15
C VAL A 85 9.72 21.13 -2.30
N THR A 86 10.03 20.09 -1.53
CA THR A 86 11.29 19.90 -0.83
C THR A 86 12.01 18.70 -1.42
N CYS A 87 13.23 18.90 -1.89
CA CYS A 87 14.11 17.83 -2.36
C CYS A 87 15.12 17.55 -1.26
N ASN A 88 15.44 16.28 -1.05
CA ASN A 88 16.43 15.84 -0.07
C ASN A 88 17.68 15.32 -0.76
N ASP A 89 18.81 15.31 -0.05
CA ASP A 89 20.11 14.87 -0.60
C ASP A 89 20.13 13.39 -1.01
N ASP A 90 19.23 12.59 -0.46
CA ASP A 90 19.02 11.18 -0.83
C ASP A 90 18.20 11.00 -2.14
N GLY A 91 17.85 12.10 -2.80
CA GLY A 91 17.06 12.13 -4.02
C GLY A 91 15.55 12.00 -3.81
N THR A 92 15.08 11.99 -2.56
CA THR A 92 13.64 11.90 -2.26
C THR A 92 12.96 13.26 -2.35
N VAL A 93 11.65 13.23 -2.65
CA VAL A 93 10.84 14.44 -2.85
C VAL A 93 9.65 14.45 -1.88
N SER A 94 9.44 15.58 -1.22
CA SER A 94 8.25 15.85 -0.40
C SER A 94 7.48 17.02 -0.98
N VAL A 95 6.15 16.90 -1.05
CA VAL A 95 5.26 17.92 -1.59
C VAL A 95 4.30 18.38 -0.50
N LYS A 96 4.22 19.69 -0.28
CA LYS A 96 3.30 20.30 0.68
C LYS A 96 2.53 21.44 0.04
N LEU A 97 1.21 21.35 0.05
CA LEU A 97 0.30 22.35 -0.52
C LEU A 97 -0.42 23.18 0.54
N THR A 98 -0.23 22.91 1.84
CA THR A 98 -1.01 23.50 2.94
C THR A 98 -1.19 25.03 2.87
N ASP A 99 -0.14 25.77 2.49
CA ASP A 99 -0.18 27.25 2.41
C ASP A 99 -0.65 27.78 1.04
N SER A 100 -1.06 26.89 0.15
CA SER A 100 -1.50 27.20 -1.22
C SER A 100 -3.02 27.31 -1.36
N ALA A 101 -3.78 27.04 -0.29
CA ALA A 101 -5.25 27.05 -0.28
C ALA A 101 -5.85 28.38 -0.78
N SER A 102 -5.29 29.51 -0.35
CA SER A 102 -5.77 30.86 -0.71
C SER A 102 -5.53 31.23 -2.17
N LYS A 103 -4.67 30.49 -2.87
CA LYS A 103 -4.31 30.72 -4.27
C LYS A 103 -5.25 29.99 -5.23
N LEU A 104 -6.02 29.00 -4.74
CA LEU A 104 -6.98 28.29 -5.59
C LEU A 104 -8.11 29.23 -5.99
N THR A 105 -8.41 29.28 -7.29
CA THR A 105 -9.47 30.13 -7.85
C THR A 105 -10.72 29.34 -8.22
N LYS A 106 -10.56 28.02 -8.37
CA LYS A 106 -11.61 27.08 -8.74
C LYS A 106 -11.41 25.74 -8.03
N LEU A 107 -12.46 24.93 -8.06
CA LEU A 107 -12.42 23.58 -7.53
C LEU A 107 -11.33 22.76 -8.24
N SER A 108 -10.31 22.40 -7.49
CA SER A 108 -9.16 21.61 -7.89
C SER A 108 -9.26 20.21 -7.29
N SER A 109 -8.63 19.23 -7.96
CA SER A 109 -8.64 17.83 -7.53
C SER A 109 -7.28 17.18 -7.78
N LEU A 110 -7.04 16.07 -7.08
CA LEU A 110 -5.83 15.28 -7.30
C LEU A 110 -5.91 14.59 -8.68
N PRO A 111 -4.88 14.69 -9.54
CA PRO A 111 -4.93 14.07 -10.85
C PRO A 111 -4.67 12.56 -10.78
N GLU A 112 -5.29 11.82 -11.70
CA GLU A 112 -4.86 10.45 -11.98
C GLU A 112 -3.45 10.45 -12.59
N LEU A 113 -2.65 9.45 -12.22
CA LEU A 113 -1.37 9.16 -12.84
C LEU A 113 -1.58 8.81 -14.31
N ALA A 114 -0.91 9.53 -15.21
CA ALA A 114 -1.03 9.30 -16.64
C ALA A 114 -0.68 7.84 -16.99
N VAL A 115 -1.44 7.24 -17.91
CA VAL A 115 -1.34 5.79 -18.25
C VAL A 115 0.08 5.35 -18.62
N LYS A 116 0.87 6.25 -19.22
CA LYS A 116 2.25 5.99 -19.68
C LYS A 116 3.31 6.17 -18.60
N LEU A 117 2.96 6.78 -17.46
CA LEU A 117 3.91 7.01 -16.38
C LEU A 117 4.06 5.75 -15.52
N ASP A 118 5.30 5.38 -15.26
CA ASP A 118 5.66 4.30 -14.35
C ASP A 118 5.67 4.84 -12.91
N GLY A 119 4.58 4.60 -12.17
CA GLY A 119 4.42 5.07 -10.80
C GLY A 119 5.49 4.58 -9.84
N THR A 120 6.17 3.47 -10.15
CA THR A 120 7.24 2.92 -9.30
C THR A 120 8.50 3.78 -9.32
N LYS A 121 8.66 4.60 -10.36
CA LYS A 121 9.80 5.52 -10.56
C LYS A 121 9.54 6.92 -10.02
N VAL A 122 8.31 7.23 -9.57
CA VAL A 122 8.02 8.53 -8.95
C VAL A 122 8.68 8.58 -7.57
N ALA A 123 9.63 9.50 -7.39
CA ALA A 123 10.48 9.62 -6.19
C ALA A 123 9.79 10.34 -5.01
N MET A 124 8.49 10.63 -5.12
CA MET A 124 7.73 11.30 -4.07
C MET A 124 7.53 10.40 -2.85
N LYS A 125 8.05 10.81 -1.70
CA LYS A 125 7.93 10.12 -0.40
C LYS A 125 6.83 10.69 0.47
N SER A 126 6.55 11.98 0.38
CA SER A 126 5.50 12.63 1.16
C SER A 126 4.63 13.53 0.28
N PHE A 127 3.31 13.45 0.49
CA PHE A 127 2.35 14.40 -0.05
C PHE A 127 1.41 14.89 1.05
N GLU A 128 1.39 16.20 1.27
CA GLU A 128 0.56 16.86 2.27
C GLU A 128 -0.27 17.98 1.65
N ALA A 129 -1.59 17.86 1.69
CA ALA A 129 -2.51 18.90 1.25
C ALA A 129 -3.62 19.06 2.31
N ASN A 130 -3.22 19.46 3.52
CA ASN A 130 -4.13 19.62 4.64
C ASN A 130 -4.84 20.99 4.61
N ALA A 131 -6.10 21.04 5.03
CA ALA A 131 -6.89 22.25 5.22
C ALA A 131 -6.92 23.18 3.98
N MET A 132 -7.02 22.61 2.79
CA MET A 132 -7.00 23.32 1.50
C MET A 132 -8.29 24.11 1.19
N GLY A 133 -9.24 24.13 2.12
CA GLY A 133 -10.51 24.84 2.01
C GLY A 133 -11.55 24.14 1.14
N HIS A 134 -12.49 24.92 0.61
CA HIS A 134 -13.65 24.40 -0.15
C HIS A 134 -13.39 24.27 -1.65
N LEU A 135 -12.19 24.64 -2.12
CA LEU A 135 -11.79 24.57 -3.53
C LEU A 135 -10.82 23.42 -3.81
N PHE A 136 -10.62 22.52 -2.86
CA PHE A 136 -9.85 21.29 -3.06
C PHE A 136 -10.71 20.09 -2.70
N GLY A 137 -10.99 19.22 -3.67
CA GLY A 137 -11.93 18.13 -3.47
C GLY A 137 -11.95 17.12 -4.62
N GLY A 138 -13.07 16.43 -4.75
CA GLY A 138 -13.26 15.38 -5.75
C GLY A 138 -12.93 13.99 -5.20
N ALA A 139 -12.68 13.06 -6.12
CA ALA A 139 -12.35 11.69 -5.78
C ALA A 139 -10.84 11.50 -5.57
N LEU A 140 -10.49 10.55 -4.71
CA LEU A 140 -9.12 10.09 -4.59
C LEU A 140 -8.74 9.26 -5.82
N PRO A 141 -7.63 9.59 -6.52
CA PRO A 141 -7.23 8.92 -7.74
C PRO A 141 -6.81 7.48 -7.48
N ALA A 142 -7.46 6.52 -8.14
CA ALA A 142 -7.19 5.11 -7.92
C ALA A 142 -5.78 4.72 -8.38
N SER A 143 -5.28 5.38 -9.44
CA SER A 143 -3.96 5.11 -10.00
C SER A 143 -2.79 5.47 -9.08
N TRP A 144 -3.02 6.25 -8.01
CA TRP A 144 -2.01 6.51 -6.99
C TRP A 144 -1.59 5.24 -6.23
N GLY A 145 -2.38 4.16 -6.34
CA GLY A 145 -1.96 2.81 -5.96
C GLY A 145 -0.64 2.35 -6.59
N LYS A 146 -0.19 3.00 -7.68
CA LYS A 146 1.08 2.72 -8.35
C LYS A 146 2.27 3.49 -7.77
N LEU A 147 2.05 4.45 -6.85
CA LEU A 147 3.11 5.24 -6.21
C LEU A 147 3.77 4.42 -5.09
N THR A 148 4.52 3.37 -5.47
CA THR A 148 5.07 2.37 -4.55
C THR A 148 6.15 2.94 -3.63
N GLN A 149 6.63 4.15 -3.87
CA GLN A 149 7.63 4.82 -3.06
C GLN A 149 7.03 5.73 -1.98
N LEU A 150 5.74 6.07 -2.07
CA LEU A 150 5.09 7.02 -1.17
C LEU A 150 5.01 6.43 0.25
N GLN A 151 5.47 7.21 1.24
CA GLN A 151 5.54 6.82 2.65
C GLN A 151 4.52 7.57 3.50
N THR A 152 4.26 8.83 3.18
CA THR A 152 3.35 9.70 3.93
C THR A 152 2.34 10.34 2.99
N LEU A 153 1.06 10.20 3.32
CA LEU A 153 -0.04 10.86 2.65
C LEU A 153 -0.98 11.49 3.67
N SER A 154 -1.07 12.82 3.64
CA SER A 154 -1.97 13.58 4.52
C SER A 154 -2.87 14.52 3.71
N LEU A 155 -4.18 14.26 3.78
CA LEU A 155 -5.22 15.04 3.09
C LEU A 155 -6.30 15.50 4.07
N SER A 156 -5.93 15.86 5.30
CA SER A 156 -6.89 16.12 6.37
C SER A 156 -7.54 17.48 6.26
N GLY A 157 -8.81 17.60 6.66
CA GLY A 157 -9.50 18.90 6.74
C GLY A 157 -10.00 19.46 5.39
N ASN A 158 -10.23 18.60 4.40
CA ASN A 158 -10.70 18.97 3.05
C ASN A 158 -12.14 18.49 2.84
N THR A 159 -13.11 19.33 3.22
CA THR A 159 -14.54 18.99 3.22
C THR A 159 -15.14 18.59 1.86
N LYS A 160 -14.47 18.90 0.74
CA LYS A 160 -14.90 18.53 -0.61
C LYS A 160 -14.30 17.22 -1.14
N LEU A 161 -13.45 16.53 -0.36
CA LEU A 161 -13.10 15.14 -0.62
C LEU A 161 -14.25 14.25 -0.12
N THR A 162 -15.11 13.79 -1.04
CA THR A 162 -16.40 13.14 -0.71
C THR A 162 -16.53 11.70 -1.20
N SER A 163 -15.56 11.19 -1.97
CA SER A 163 -15.59 9.84 -2.52
C SER A 163 -15.30 8.75 -1.47
N SER A 164 -15.39 7.49 -1.90
CA SER A 164 -14.88 6.34 -1.15
C SER A 164 -13.36 6.22 -1.22
N LEU A 165 -12.81 5.40 -0.33
CA LEU A 165 -11.41 4.98 -0.33
C LEU A 165 -11.15 4.06 -1.55
N PRO A 166 -10.12 4.30 -2.37
CA PRO A 166 -9.78 3.42 -3.48
C PRO A 166 -9.17 2.10 -2.98
N SER A 167 -9.73 0.96 -3.36
CA SER A 167 -9.12 -0.35 -3.03
C SER A 167 -7.74 -0.53 -3.67
N ALA A 168 -7.51 0.09 -4.83
CA ALA A 168 -6.23 0.10 -5.55
C ALA A 168 -5.06 0.70 -4.74
N TRP A 169 -5.35 1.51 -3.71
CA TRP A 169 -4.32 2.05 -2.82
C TRP A 169 -3.57 0.99 -1.99
N SER A 170 -4.09 -0.25 -1.96
CA SER A 170 -3.34 -1.43 -1.46
C SER A 170 -1.99 -1.64 -2.16
N GLY A 171 -1.79 -1.09 -3.36
CA GLY A 171 -0.52 -1.11 -4.09
C GLY A 171 0.55 -0.14 -3.56
N MET A 172 0.22 0.81 -2.69
CA MET A 172 1.21 1.71 -2.06
C MET A 172 1.96 1.00 -0.94
N THR A 173 2.83 0.07 -1.32
CA THR A 173 3.49 -0.88 -0.40
C THR A 173 4.46 -0.25 0.59
N ALA A 174 4.97 0.95 0.30
CA ALA A 174 5.85 1.69 1.21
C ALA A 174 5.10 2.65 2.16
N LEU A 175 3.77 2.75 2.07
CA LEU A 175 3.01 3.73 2.83
C LEU A 175 3.02 3.38 4.32
N THR A 176 3.53 4.30 5.15
CA THR A 176 3.64 4.14 6.60
C THR A 176 2.66 5.01 7.36
N GLN A 177 2.26 6.15 6.77
CA GLN A 177 1.36 7.11 7.38
C GLN A 177 0.29 7.55 6.37
N LEU A 178 -0.97 7.31 6.73
CA LEU A 178 -2.14 7.75 5.97
C LEU A 178 -3.11 8.51 6.89
N VAL A 179 -3.25 9.82 6.65
CA VAL A 179 -4.11 10.70 7.44
C VAL A 179 -5.15 11.35 6.54
N LEU A 180 -6.39 10.86 6.63
CA LEU A 180 -7.55 11.35 5.86
C LEU A 180 -8.63 11.92 6.77
N SER A 181 -8.24 12.45 7.93
CA SER A 181 -9.20 12.90 8.94
C SER A 181 -9.96 14.17 8.54
N ASN A 182 -11.16 14.35 9.09
CA ASN A 182 -11.97 15.57 8.91
C ASN A 182 -12.26 15.91 7.44
N ASN A 183 -12.66 14.91 6.66
CA ASN A 183 -13.07 15.08 5.26
C ASN A 183 -14.57 14.76 5.09
N GLY A 184 -15.06 14.82 3.86
CA GLY A 184 -16.43 14.46 3.50
C GLY A 184 -16.60 13.01 3.04
N MET A 185 -15.57 12.16 3.21
CA MET A 185 -15.48 10.85 2.56
C MET A 185 -16.49 9.85 3.11
N SER A 186 -16.94 8.93 2.27
CA SER A 186 -18.02 7.99 2.61
C SER A 186 -17.81 6.60 2.01
N GLY A 187 -18.71 5.66 2.29
CA GLY A 187 -18.57 4.26 1.86
C GLY A 187 -17.89 3.37 2.89
N SER A 188 -17.56 2.13 2.49
CA SER A 188 -16.94 1.15 3.39
C SER A 188 -15.42 1.18 3.35
N LEU A 189 -14.80 0.62 4.39
CA LEU A 189 -13.36 0.38 4.45
C LEU A 189 -12.98 -0.78 3.50
N PRO A 190 -12.03 -0.59 2.55
CA PRO A 190 -11.69 -1.60 1.54
C PRO A 190 -10.93 -2.80 2.16
N PRO A 191 -11.41 -4.05 2.00
CA PRO A 191 -10.72 -5.24 2.53
C PRO A 191 -9.26 -5.37 2.08
N GLU A 192 -8.96 -4.91 0.87
CA GLU A 192 -7.64 -5.00 0.22
C GLU A 192 -6.53 -4.28 0.99
N TRP A 193 -6.87 -3.24 1.76
CA TRP A 193 -5.88 -2.50 2.54
C TRP A 193 -5.28 -3.32 3.68
N SER A 194 -5.89 -4.45 4.05
CA SER A 194 -5.27 -5.40 5.00
C SER A 194 -3.88 -5.90 4.56
N GLY A 195 -3.57 -5.80 3.25
CA GLY A 195 -2.24 -6.10 2.71
C GLY A 195 -1.20 -4.98 2.87
N MET A 196 -1.57 -3.78 3.33
CA MET A 196 -0.68 -2.63 3.52
C MET A 196 0.15 -2.76 4.80
N THR A 197 1.01 -3.77 4.85
CA THR A 197 1.75 -4.19 6.05
C THR A 197 2.75 -3.16 6.58
N ALA A 198 3.18 -2.19 5.76
CA ALA A 198 4.04 -1.09 6.18
C ALA A 198 3.29 0.02 6.93
N LEU A 199 1.95 0.05 6.85
CA LEU A 199 1.14 1.13 7.38
C LEU A 199 1.11 1.08 8.91
N ALA A 200 1.79 2.04 9.53
CA ALA A 200 1.91 2.15 10.98
C ALA A 200 0.87 3.13 11.58
N GLN A 201 0.46 4.13 10.80
CA GLN A 201 -0.54 5.11 11.22
C GLN A 201 -1.62 5.26 10.17
N LEU A 202 -2.87 4.96 10.56
CA LEU A 202 -4.06 5.14 9.73
C LEU A 202 -5.11 5.92 10.50
N VAL A 203 -5.40 7.15 10.07
CA VAL A 203 -6.39 8.04 10.72
C VAL A 203 -7.47 8.43 9.73
N LEU A 204 -8.70 8.00 10.03
CA LEU A 204 -9.89 8.16 9.19
C LEU A 204 -11.05 8.88 9.90
N THR A 205 -10.83 9.38 11.12
CA THR A 205 -11.85 10.07 11.95
C THR A 205 -12.39 11.34 11.30
N GLY A 206 -13.56 11.79 11.72
CA GLY A 206 -14.23 12.96 11.15
C GLY A 206 -14.67 12.75 9.70
N ASN A 207 -15.05 11.54 9.33
CA ASN A 207 -15.59 11.21 8.00
C ASN A 207 -16.99 10.61 8.11
N LYS A 208 -17.56 10.23 6.96
CA LYS A 208 -18.86 9.57 6.83
C LYS A 208 -18.71 8.11 6.39
N PHE A 209 -17.59 7.47 6.76
CA PHE A 209 -17.38 6.04 6.52
C PHE A 209 -18.40 5.22 7.29
N CYS A 210 -18.76 4.09 6.70
CA CYS A 210 -19.91 3.31 7.10
C CYS A 210 -19.67 1.88 6.64
N GLY A 211 -19.62 0.95 7.58
CA GLY A 211 -19.39 -0.49 7.37
C GLY A 211 -18.58 -1.10 8.52
N CYS A 212 -17.86 -2.18 8.26
CA CYS A 212 -17.06 -2.83 9.30
C CYS A 212 -15.58 -2.51 9.24
N VAL A 213 -15.02 -2.32 10.44
CA VAL A 213 -13.60 -2.51 10.66
C VAL A 213 -13.35 -4.02 10.69
N LEU A 214 -12.84 -4.57 9.58
CA LEU A 214 -12.53 -5.99 9.49
C LEU A 214 -11.50 -6.39 10.55
N ALA A 215 -11.58 -7.63 11.05
CA ALA A 215 -10.60 -8.15 12.01
C ALA A 215 -9.16 -8.05 11.47
N THR A 216 -8.99 -8.23 10.16
CA THR A 216 -7.70 -8.07 9.47
C THR A 216 -7.16 -6.65 9.54
N TRP A 217 -8.02 -5.64 9.45
CA TRP A 217 -7.63 -4.23 9.65
C TRP A 217 -7.23 -3.96 11.09
N SER A 218 -8.02 -4.41 12.07
CA SER A 218 -7.71 -4.20 13.50
C SER A 218 -6.38 -4.83 13.89
N ALA A 219 -6.07 -6.01 13.34
CA ALA A 219 -4.82 -6.71 13.60
C ALA A 219 -3.62 -6.05 12.89
N ALA A 220 -3.76 -5.72 11.60
CA ALA A 220 -2.63 -5.27 10.78
C ALA A 220 -2.41 -3.75 10.83
N LEU A 221 -3.47 -2.95 10.79
CA LEU A 221 -3.40 -1.51 10.51
C LEU A 221 -3.74 -0.62 11.72
N LYS A 222 -4.40 -1.18 12.75
CA LYS A 222 -4.86 -0.47 13.96
C LYS A 222 -5.49 0.90 13.65
N PRO A 223 -6.55 0.94 12.81
CA PRO A 223 -7.10 2.18 12.29
C PRO A 223 -7.73 3.03 13.40
N THR A 224 -7.52 4.34 13.33
CA THR A 224 -8.29 5.31 14.12
C THR A 224 -9.49 5.75 13.28
N VAL A 225 -10.69 5.27 13.64
CA VAL A 225 -11.95 5.51 12.93
C VAL A 225 -13.01 6.07 13.87
N ASP A 226 -14.05 6.71 13.31
CA ASP A 226 -15.19 7.18 14.10
C ASP A 226 -16.01 5.99 14.64
N PRO A 227 -16.59 6.09 15.85
CA PRO A 227 -17.50 5.06 16.39
C PRO A 227 -18.68 4.76 15.47
N ALA A 228 -19.09 5.76 14.67
CA ALA A 228 -20.19 5.67 13.72
C ALA A 228 -19.91 4.72 12.55
N VAL A 229 -18.64 4.39 12.25
CA VAL A 229 -18.29 3.52 11.12
C VAL A 229 -19.03 2.19 11.22
N SER A 230 -19.06 1.57 12.39
CA SER A 230 -19.73 0.28 12.63
C SER A 230 -21.11 0.42 13.30
N ALA A 231 -21.75 1.58 13.20
CA ALA A 231 -23.07 1.79 13.78
C ALA A 231 -24.18 1.04 13.00
N LYS A 232 -25.20 0.56 13.73
CA LYS A 232 -26.41 -0.10 13.20
C LYS A 232 -27.20 0.74 12.19
N THR A 233 -27.08 2.07 12.27
CA THR A 233 -27.73 3.03 11.38
C THR A 233 -26.98 3.24 10.06
N CYS A 234 -26.00 2.38 9.76
CA CYS A 234 -25.18 2.49 8.57
C CYS A 234 -25.98 2.16 7.28
N ALA A 235 -25.95 3.07 6.30
CA ALA A 235 -26.68 2.96 5.04
C ALA A 235 -25.89 2.25 3.91
N THR A 236 -24.67 1.76 4.15
CA THR A 236 -23.87 1.07 3.13
C THR A 236 -24.15 -0.43 3.11
N ALA A 237 -23.87 -1.08 1.97
CA ALA A 237 -24.09 -2.52 1.79
C ALA A 237 -23.25 -3.42 2.74
N ASN A 238 -22.21 -2.86 3.37
CA ASN A 238 -21.28 -3.55 4.28
C ASN A 238 -21.54 -3.24 5.77
N ALA A 239 -22.79 -2.98 6.17
CA ALA A 239 -23.18 -2.72 7.56
C ALA A 239 -22.91 -3.95 8.47
N CYS A 240 -22.44 -3.71 9.69
CA CYS A 240 -21.93 -4.78 10.58
C CYS A 240 -22.94 -5.79 11.11
N ASP A 241 -24.22 -5.51 10.92
CA ASP A 241 -25.31 -6.40 11.30
C ASP A 241 -25.87 -7.21 10.12
N LYS A 242 -25.25 -7.18 8.94
CA LYS A 242 -25.44 -8.26 7.95
C LYS A 242 -24.61 -9.52 8.29
N VAL A 243 -24.47 -9.81 9.58
CA VAL A 243 -24.19 -11.15 10.08
C VAL A 243 -25.51 -11.72 10.60
N SER A 244 -26.39 -12.03 9.66
CA SER A 244 -27.47 -13.01 9.81
C SER A 244 -27.68 -13.60 8.42
N SER A 245 -27.00 -14.73 8.19
CA SER A 245 -27.18 -15.66 7.05
C SER A 245 -27.17 -15.05 5.64
N SER A 246 -26.00 -14.99 5.00
CA SER A 246 -25.76 -15.52 3.64
C SER A 246 -24.37 -15.11 3.14
N SER A 247 -23.43 -16.04 3.26
CA SER A 247 -22.39 -16.19 2.25
C SER A 247 -23.08 -16.59 0.94
N ALA A 248 -23.36 -15.63 0.06
CA ALA A 248 -23.74 -15.96 -1.31
C ALA A 248 -23.45 -14.80 -2.27
N SER A 249 -22.52 -15.05 -3.19
CA SER A 249 -22.67 -14.60 -4.58
C SER A 249 -24.12 -14.88 -5.04
N PRO A 250 -24.76 -14.03 -5.86
CA PRO A 250 -26.22 -13.87 -5.84
C PRO A 250 -27.08 -15.04 -6.36
N PHE A 251 -26.52 -16.24 -6.59
CA PHE A 251 -27.27 -17.44 -7.02
C PHE A 251 -26.79 -18.75 -6.39
N TYR A 252 -25.94 -18.71 -5.36
CA TYR A 252 -25.15 -19.89 -4.98
C TYR A 252 -25.21 -20.21 -3.50
N CYS A 253 -25.46 -21.48 -3.17
CA CYS A 253 -25.48 -21.99 -1.81
C CYS A 253 -24.13 -22.67 -1.50
N ASP A 254 -23.27 -22.05 -0.69
CA ASP A 254 -21.98 -22.62 -0.28
C ASP A 254 -22.13 -23.40 1.04
N VAL A 255 -22.61 -24.65 0.95
CA VAL A 255 -22.76 -25.54 2.11
C VAL A 255 -21.72 -26.65 2.00
N VAL A 256 -20.59 -26.49 2.67
CA VAL A 256 -19.59 -27.55 2.82
C VAL A 256 -20.21 -28.68 3.66
N HIS A 257 -20.32 -29.89 3.09
CA HIS A 257 -20.95 -31.10 3.67
C HIS A 257 -22.49 -31.08 3.78
N CYS A 258 -23.21 -30.77 2.70
CA CYS A 258 -24.64 -31.08 2.65
C CYS A 258 -24.86 -32.60 2.67
N THR A 259 -25.61 -33.14 3.63
CA THR A 259 -25.80 -34.59 3.80
C THR A 259 -27.14 -35.13 3.28
N GLN A 260 -28.08 -34.27 2.85
CA GLN A 260 -29.40 -34.69 2.34
C GLN A 260 -29.89 -33.78 1.21
N CYS A 261 -30.32 -34.39 0.10
CA CYS A 261 -30.89 -33.69 -1.07
C CYS A 261 -32.42 -33.53 -0.96
N ALA A 262 -32.98 -32.50 -1.58
CA ALA A 262 -34.42 -32.32 -1.63
C ALA A 262 -35.07 -33.38 -2.55
N ALA A 263 -36.14 -34.03 -2.07
CA ALA A 263 -36.86 -35.03 -2.86
C ALA A 263 -37.35 -34.43 -4.20
N GLY A 264 -36.94 -35.03 -5.32
CA GLY A 264 -37.30 -34.59 -6.67
C GLY A 264 -36.45 -33.47 -7.27
N ASN A 265 -35.30 -33.11 -6.67
CA ASN A 265 -34.38 -32.12 -7.24
C ASN A 265 -32.90 -32.51 -7.03
N ASP A 266 -32.18 -32.72 -8.13
CA ASP A 266 -30.79 -33.20 -8.25
C ASP A 266 -29.72 -32.14 -7.95
N THR A 267 -30.11 -30.88 -7.78
CA THR A 267 -29.20 -29.73 -7.58
C THR A 267 -29.46 -28.95 -6.28
N LYS A 268 -30.43 -29.37 -5.47
CA LYS A 268 -30.86 -28.65 -4.26
C LYS A 268 -30.60 -29.41 -2.96
N CYS A 269 -29.84 -28.80 -2.06
CA CYS A 269 -29.68 -29.25 -0.67
C CYS A 269 -30.90 -28.85 0.17
N ILE A 270 -31.36 -29.71 1.09
CA ILE A 270 -32.52 -29.40 1.98
C ILE A 270 -32.24 -28.17 2.87
N ARG A 271 -30.97 -27.87 3.16
CA ARG A 271 -30.54 -26.72 3.96
C ARG A 271 -30.47 -25.39 3.19
N CYS A 272 -30.65 -25.40 1.87
CA CYS A 272 -30.67 -24.17 1.08
C CYS A 272 -32.12 -23.65 0.95
N ASP A 273 -32.29 -22.34 1.13
CA ASP A 273 -33.59 -21.68 0.97
C ASP A 273 -34.17 -21.88 -0.45
N SER A 274 -35.48 -21.69 -0.61
CA SER A 274 -36.15 -21.77 -1.91
C SER A 274 -35.57 -20.75 -2.90
N GLY A 275 -34.94 -21.23 -3.97
CA GLY A 275 -34.35 -20.41 -5.03
C GLY A 275 -32.83 -20.51 -5.19
N TYR A 276 -32.14 -21.27 -4.33
CA TYR A 276 -30.68 -21.44 -4.39
C TYR A 276 -30.27 -22.85 -4.82
N THR A 277 -29.18 -22.95 -5.60
CA THR A 277 -28.60 -24.20 -6.12
C THR A 277 -27.14 -24.40 -5.66
N LEU A 278 -26.67 -25.64 -5.72
CA LEU A 278 -25.32 -26.04 -5.32
C LEU A 278 -24.26 -25.77 -6.40
N THR A 279 -23.01 -26.03 -6.04
CA THR A 279 -21.82 -25.73 -6.82
C THR A 279 -21.48 -26.73 -7.94
N ASP A 280 -20.89 -26.27 -9.05
CA ASP A 280 -20.59 -27.04 -10.28
C ASP A 280 -19.69 -28.30 -10.11
N GLY A 281 -19.23 -28.61 -8.89
CA GLY A 281 -18.37 -29.75 -8.59
C GLY A 281 -19.08 -31.02 -8.08
N PHE A 282 -20.40 -30.99 -7.86
CA PHE A 282 -21.14 -32.09 -7.24
C PHE A 282 -22.54 -32.26 -7.84
N GLN A 283 -22.99 -33.51 -8.02
CA GLN A 283 -24.34 -33.86 -8.45
C GLN A 283 -24.99 -34.81 -7.43
N CYS A 284 -26.30 -34.63 -7.21
CA CYS A 284 -27.09 -35.57 -6.41
C CYS A 284 -27.77 -36.59 -7.31
N ILE A 285 -27.63 -37.88 -6.98
CA ILE A 285 -28.28 -38.97 -7.72
C ILE A 285 -29.33 -39.60 -6.81
N SER A 286 -30.54 -39.77 -7.33
CA SER A 286 -31.62 -40.48 -6.66
C SER A 286 -31.87 -41.84 -7.32
N GLU A 287 -31.77 -42.92 -6.56
CA GLU A 287 -32.27 -44.24 -6.94
C GLU A 287 -33.36 -44.66 -5.93
N GLY A 288 -34.63 -44.58 -6.35
CA GLY A 288 -35.77 -44.85 -5.47
C GLY A 288 -35.89 -43.82 -4.33
N ASP A 289 -36.18 -44.30 -3.11
CA ASP A 289 -36.34 -43.46 -1.91
C ASP A 289 -35.00 -43.02 -1.27
N ALA A 290 -33.87 -43.40 -1.88
CA ALA A 290 -32.53 -43.06 -1.40
C ALA A 290 -31.84 -42.08 -2.37
N ALA A 291 -31.23 -41.03 -1.82
CA ALA A 291 -30.42 -40.07 -2.56
C ALA A 291 -29.01 -40.02 -1.97
N TYR A 292 -27.99 -40.09 -2.83
CA TYR A 292 -26.58 -40.05 -2.43
C TYR A 292 -25.74 -39.16 -3.36
N TRP A 293 -24.56 -38.73 -2.87
CA TRP A 293 -23.73 -37.72 -3.52
C TRP A 293 -22.67 -38.33 -4.46
N GLN A 294 -22.49 -37.74 -5.64
CA GLN A 294 -21.38 -38.04 -6.55
C GLN A 294 -20.58 -36.77 -6.86
N SER A 295 -19.25 -36.83 -6.66
CA SER A 295 -18.33 -35.74 -7.04
C SER A 295 -18.05 -35.79 -8.55
N LEU A 296 -18.14 -34.63 -9.21
CA LEU A 296 -17.83 -34.48 -10.63
C LEU A 296 -16.38 -34.07 -10.90
N VAL A 297 -15.58 -33.88 -9.84
CA VAL A 297 -14.17 -33.51 -9.96
C VAL A 297 -13.37 -34.76 -10.34
N ASN A 298 -13.03 -34.84 -11.62
CA ASN A 298 -12.27 -35.88 -12.29
C ASN A 298 -11.01 -36.30 -11.49
N PRO A 299 -10.93 -37.51 -10.92
CA PRO A 299 -9.66 -38.06 -10.49
C PRO A 299 -9.00 -38.66 -11.73
N SER A 300 -7.90 -38.05 -12.17
CA SER A 300 -6.75 -38.69 -12.83
C SER A 300 -7.05 -40.02 -13.53
N GLY A 301 -7.05 -40.01 -14.87
CA GLY A 301 -7.37 -41.11 -15.79
C GLY A 301 -6.68 -42.46 -15.55
N LEU A 302 -7.02 -43.15 -14.46
CA LEU A 302 -6.54 -44.48 -14.09
C LEU A 302 -7.61 -45.38 -13.46
N LEU A 303 -8.88 -44.95 -13.39
CA LEU A 303 -10.00 -45.84 -13.03
C LEU A 303 -11.07 -46.01 -14.11
N MET A 304 -10.78 -45.60 -15.35
CA MET A 304 -11.45 -46.09 -16.57
C MET A 304 -11.09 -47.56 -16.91
N LEU A 305 -10.58 -48.33 -15.93
CA LEU A 305 -10.21 -49.74 -16.07
C LEU A 305 -10.93 -50.69 -15.11
N ALA A 306 -11.83 -50.20 -14.24
CA ALA A 306 -12.65 -51.07 -13.38
C ALA A 306 -14.04 -51.37 -13.98
N LEU A 307 -14.53 -50.55 -14.91
CA LEU A 307 -15.87 -50.70 -15.51
C LEU A 307 -15.91 -51.45 -16.85
N LEU A 308 -14.76 -51.91 -17.36
CA LEU A 308 -14.69 -52.76 -18.56
C LEU A 308 -14.35 -54.24 -18.25
N CYS A 309 -14.28 -54.64 -16.98
CA CYS A 309 -14.02 -56.03 -16.57
C CYS A 309 -15.17 -56.75 -15.86
N ALA A 310 -16.31 -56.10 -15.56
CA ALA A 310 -17.42 -56.76 -14.85
C ALA A 310 -18.64 -57.11 -15.71
N SER A 311 -18.76 -56.61 -16.95
CA SER A 311 -19.89 -56.93 -17.84
C SER A 311 -19.55 -57.91 -18.98
N VAL A 312 -18.27 -58.25 -19.16
CA VAL A 312 -17.79 -59.15 -20.24
C VAL A 312 -17.20 -60.46 -19.69
N LEU A 313 -17.10 -60.61 -18.37
CA LEU A 313 -16.97 -61.93 -17.71
C LEU A 313 -18.36 -62.34 -17.22
N TRP A 314 -19.16 -62.93 -18.11
CA TRP A 314 -19.37 -64.38 -18.11
C TRP A 314 -20.19 -64.82 -16.87
N ASN A 315 -21.49 -65.05 -17.02
CA ASN A 315 -21.96 -66.41 -17.31
C ASN A 315 -21.43 -67.46 -16.33
N LEU A 316 -21.56 -67.25 -15.03
CA LEU A 316 -21.54 -68.34 -14.05
C LEU A 316 -22.62 -68.07 -13.01
N ILE A 317 -23.72 -68.85 -13.14
CA ILE A 317 -24.96 -68.94 -12.34
C ILE A 317 -26.15 -68.20 -12.96
#